data_AF-A0A3C0UFK8-F1
#
_entry.id   AF-A0A3C0UFK8-F1
#
_cell.length_a   1.000
_cell.length_b   1.000
_cell.length_c   1.000
_cell.angle_alpha   90.00
_cell.angle_beta   90.00
_cell.angle_gamma   90.00
#
_symmetry.space_group_name_H-M   'P 1'
#
loop_
_entity.id
_entity.type
_entity.pdbx_description
1 polymer ?
#
loop_
_entity_poly.entity_id
_entity_poly.type
_entity_poly.pdbx_seq_one_letter_code
_entity_poly.pdbx_strand_id
1 'polypeptide(L)'
;MMIIFVLVDRAQSKLTYELDKKVFRITKKSLFGTQVHEIPYKDVFGIYDYVPKLVGAVKFRHTYRLHSALDGRKVWTLAYRFMKKGKTENRKVFFKASEELLNGLNQRLPNKVRISEEEAVRNIILNEKD
;
A
#
# COMPACT_ATOMS: atom_id res chain seq x y z
N MET A 1 1.60 22.58 10.95
CA MET A 1 1.83 22.42 9.50
C MET A 1 1.24 21.08 9.03
N MET A 2 0.41 21.07 7.98
CA MET A 2 -0.24 19.86 7.42
C MET A 2 0.20 19.75 5.97
N ILE A 3 1.11 18.82 5.69
CA ILE A 3 1.65 18.60 4.35
C ILE A 3 0.79 17.52 3.72
N ILE A 4 -0.16 17.91 2.87
CA ILE A 4 -0.90 17.01 1.98
C ILE A 4 -0.15 17.03 0.65
N PHE A 5 0.55 15.94 0.31
CA PHE A 5 0.95 15.71 -1.09
C PHE A 5 -0.21 14.97 -1.77
N VAL A 6 -0.99 15.69 -2.58
CA VAL A 6 -1.95 15.09 -3.50
C VAL A 6 -1.21 14.85 -4.81
N LEU A 7 -0.68 13.64 -4.99
CA LEU A 7 -0.11 13.24 -6.27
C LEU A 7 -1.26 12.69 -7.11
N VAL A 8 -1.87 13.58 -7.90
CA VAL A 8 -2.94 13.22 -8.83
C VAL A 8 -2.30 12.56 -10.04
N ASP A 9 -2.12 11.25 -9.95
CA ASP A 9 -1.77 10.49 -11.12
C ASP A 9 -2.97 10.34 -12.04
N ARG A 10 -3.00 11.13 -13.12
CA ARG A 10 -4.11 11.18 -14.09
C ARG A 10 -3.97 10.13 -15.19
N ALA A 11 -3.48 8.93 -14.91
CA ALA A 11 -3.66 7.80 -15.82
C ALA A 11 -5.13 7.30 -15.73
N GLN A 12 -6.04 8.04 -16.39
CA GLN A 12 -7.47 7.73 -16.56
C GLN A 12 -8.29 7.70 -15.25
N SER A 13 -8.21 8.83 -14.54
CA SER A 13 -9.31 9.56 -13.86
C SER A 13 -10.10 8.89 -12.73
N LYS A 14 -9.61 7.77 -12.17
CA LYS A 14 -10.36 7.08 -11.12
C LYS A 14 -9.53 6.63 -9.93
N LEU A 15 -8.23 6.92 -9.87
CA LEU A 15 -7.41 6.60 -8.71
C LEU A 15 -6.66 7.83 -8.22
N THR A 16 -6.64 8.06 -6.91
CA THR A 16 -5.93 9.17 -6.29
C THR A 16 -5.16 8.68 -5.08
N TYR A 17 -3.93 9.16 -4.95
CA TYR A 17 -3.01 8.82 -3.87
C TYR A 17 -2.77 10.07 -3.02
N GLU A 18 -3.02 9.95 -1.72
CA GLU A 18 -2.84 11.05 -0.78
C GLU A 18 -1.98 10.61 0.41
N LEU A 19 -0.94 11.40 0.68
CA LEU A 19 -0.05 11.18 1.82
C LEU A 19 -0.45 12.14 2.95
N ASP A 20 -1.16 11.61 3.94
CA ASP A 20 -1.54 12.33 5.15
C ASP A 20 -0.38 12.28 6.18
N LYS A 21 -0.62 12.74 7.41
CA LYS A 21 0.28 12.62 8.55
C LYS A 21 0.32 11.20 9.11
N LYS A 22 -0.81 10.48 9.08
CA LYS A 22 -0.96 9.17 9.75
C LYS A 22 -1.32 8.03 8.81
N VAL A 23 -1.85 8.32 7.63
CA VAL A 23 -2.39 7.33 6.72
C VAL A 23 -1.95 7.59 5.29
N PHE A 24 -1.73 6.51 4.55
CA PHE A 24 -1.75 6.53 3.10
C PHE A 24 -3.18 6.28 2.63
N ARG A 25 -3.76 7.21 1.87
CA ARG A 25 -5.12 7.09 1.35
C ARG A 25 -5.08 6.81 -0.15
N ILE A 26 -5.81 5.78 -0.56
CA ILE A 26 -6.01 5.41 -1.95
C ILE A 26 -7.50 5.49 -2.25
N THR A 27 -7.87 6.47 -3.07
CA THR A 27 -9.26 6.73 -3.44
C THR A 27 -9.51 6.20 -4.85
N LYS A 28 -10.41 5.24 -4.98
CA LYS A 28 -10.89 4.69 -6.26
C LYS A 28 -12.28 5.22 -6.56
N LYS A 29 -12.41 6.09 -7.55
CA LYS A 29 -13.70 6.52 -8.10
C LYS A 29 -14.16 5.50 -9.13
N SER A 30 -15.46 5.21 -9.19
CA SER A 30 -16.05 4.33 -10.19
C SER A 30 -17.44 4.83 -10.56
N LEU A 31 -18.09 4.23 -11.56
CA LEU A 31 -19.47 4.60 -11.90
C LEU A 31 -20.46 4.22 -10.76
N PHE A 32 -20.08 3.28 -9.89
CA PHE A 32 -20.89 2.77 -8.78
C PHE A 32 -20.53 3.41 -7.43
N GLY A 33 -19.80 4.52 -7.44
CA GLY A 33 -19.40 5.26 -6.24
C GLY A 33 -17.89 5.30 -6.01
N THR A 34 -17.52 5.87 -4.87
CA THR A 34 -16.13 6.11 -4.47
C THR A 34 -15.74 5.16 -3.33
N GLN A 35 -14.66 4.41 -3.53
CA GLN A 35 -14.08 3.53 -2.53
C GLN A 35 -12.79 4.15 -2.01
N VAL A 36 -12.71 4.36 -0.69
CA VAL A 36 -11.51 4.91 -0.03
C VAL A 36 -10.84 3.80 0.77
N HIS A 37 -9.54 3.61 0.55
CA HIS A 37 -8.70 2.74 1.36
C HIS A 37 -7.74 3.60 2.17
N GLU A 38 -7.92 3.63 3.48
CA GLU A 38 -7.00 4.28 4.40
C GLU A 38 -6.12 3.23 5.05
N ILE A 39 -4.80 3.42 4.91
CA ILE A 39 -3.79 2.50 5.41
C ILE A 39 -2.94 3.26 6.42
N PRO A 40 -3.10 3.02 7.73
CA PRO A 40 -2.29 3.67 8.74
C PRO A 40 -0.82 3.30 8.61
N TYR A 41 0.07 4.29 8.67
CA TYR A 41 1.51 4.07 8.52
C TYR A 41 2.09 3.12 9.57
N LYS A 42 1.55 3.18 10.80
CA LYS A 42 1.92 2.29 11.90
C LYS A 42 1.70 0.81 11.58
N ASP A 43 0.73 0.50 10.72
CA ASP A 43 0.32 -0.86 10.41
C ASP A 43 1.03 -1.39 9.14
N VAL A 44 1.86 -0.58 8.48
CA VAL A 44 2.60 -0.97 7.27
C VAL A 44 3.82 -1.79 7.64
N PHE A 45 3.94 -2.97 7.04
CA PHE A 45 5.10 -3.85 7.16
C PHE A 45 6.18 -3.54 6.14
N GLY A 46 5.77 -3.12 4.93
CA GLY A 46 6.69 -2.82 3.85
C GLY A 46 6.02 -2.51 2.53
N ILE A 47 6.74 -1.81 1.67
CA ILE A 47 6.44 -1.55 0.27
C ILE A 47 7.58 -2.09 -0.58
N TYR A 48 7.25 -3.05 -1.44
CA TYR A 48 8.23 -3.80 -2.23
C TYR A 48 7.70 -4.06 -3.64
N ASP A 49 8.58 -4.50 -4.54
CA ASP A 49 8.24 -4.81 -5.92
C ASP A 49 7.24 -5.98 -6.01
N TYR A 50 6.22 -5.86 -6.86
CA TYR A 50 5.32 -6.98 -7.13
C TYR A 50 6.01 -8.03 -8.02
N VAL A 51 6.23 -9.22 -7.46
CA VAL A 51 6.64 -10.41 -8.21
C VAL A 51 5.54 -11.47 -8.12
N PRO A 52 5.00 -11.97 -9.24
CA PRO A 52 4.03 -13.06 -9.22
C PRO A 52 4.70 -14.34 -8.68
N LYS A 53 4.18 -14.88 -7.57
CA LYS A 53 4.64 -16.11 -6.94
C LYS A 53 3.45 -17.03 -6.65
N LEU A 54 3.66 -18.35 -6.76
CA LEU A 54 2.61 -19.36 -6.54
C LEU A 54 2.26 -19.54 -5.06
N VAL A 55 3.26 -19.50 -4.17
CA VAL A 55 3.10 -19.65 -2.72
C VAL A 55 3.97 -18.62 -2.01
N GLY A 56 3.40 -17.91 -1.03
CA GLY A 56 4.10 -16.95 -0.18
C GLY A 56 4.30 -17.49 1.23
N ALA A 57 5.36 -17.03 1.91
CA ALA A 57 5.67 -17.42 3.29
C ALA A 57 4.65 -16.93 4.33
N VAL A 58 3.86 -15.90 3.99
CA VAL A 58 2.82 -15.33 4.86
C VAL A 58 1.47 -15.38 4.16
N LYS A 59 0.43 -15.71 4.93
CA LYS A 59 -0.94 -15.70 4.46
C LYS A 59 -1.52 -14.28 4.48
N PHE A 60 -1.81 -13.74 3.30
CA PHE A 60 -2.59 -12.51 3.15
C PHE A 60 -4.07 -12.86 2.99
N ARG A 61 -4.94 -12.36 3.87
CA ARG A 61 -6.38 -12.62 3.81
C ARG A 61 -7.04 -11.93 2.62
N HIS A 62 -6.60 -10.70 2.32
CA HIS A 62 -7.14 -9.90 1.23
C HIS A 62 -6.02 -9.28 0.39
N THR A 63 -6.26 -9.24 -0.92
CA THR A 63 -5.40 -8.59 -1.91
C THR A 63 -6.24 -7.61 -2.72
N TYR A 64 -5.93 -6.32 -2.62
CA TYR A 64 -6.62 -5.27 -3.36
C TYR A 64 -5.81 -4.84 -4.57
N ARG A 65 -6.39 -4.92 -5.77
CA ARG A 65 -5.79 -4.42 -7.02
C ARG A 65 -6.23 -2.98 -7.25
N LEU A 66 -5.45 -2.04 -6.74
CA LEU A 66 -5.67 -0.59 -6.83
C LEU A 66 -4.67 0.02 -7.81
N HIS A 67 -4.68 -0.49 -9.05
CA HIS A 67 -3.93 0.04 -10.17
C HIS A 67 -4.74 -0.13 -11.47
N SER A 68 -4.43 0.68 -12.48
CA SER A 68 -5.00 0.52 -13.82
C SER A 68 -4.18 -0.47 -14.64
N ALA A 69 -4.86 -1.32 -15.44
CA ALA A 69 -4.20 -2.21 -16.41
C ALA A 69 -3.57 -1.43 -17.57
N LEU A 70 -4.09 -0.23 -17.86
CA LEU A 70 -3.64 0.63 -18.98
C LEU A 70 -2.43 1.51 -18.63
N ASP A 71 -2.05 1.52 -17.36
CA ASP A 71 -0.87 2.25 -16.90
C ASP A 71 0.38 1.38 -17.14
N GLY A 72 1.39 1.87 -17.83
CA GLY A 72 2.61 1.10 -18.12
C GLY A 72 3.57 0.94 -16.93
N ARG A 73 3.33 1.63 -15.80
CA ARG A 73 4.27 1.67 -14.69
C ARG A 73 4.32 0.38 -13.89
N LYS A 74 5.46 0.21 -13.22
CA LYS A 74 5.73 -0.85 -12.26
C LYS A 74 4.67 -0.90 -11.15
N VAL A 75 4.25 -2.11 -10.81
CA VAL A 75 3.31 -2.37 -9.71
C VAL A 75 4.09 -2.58 -8.42
N TRP A 76 3.68 -1.89 -7.38
CA TRP A 76 4.21 -2.02 -6.02
C TRP A 76 3.22 -2.75 -5.13
N THR A 77 3.76 -3.54 -4.21
CA THR A 77 3.00 -4.21 -3.15
C THR A 77 3.19 -3.46 -1.85
N LEU A 78 2.10 -3.00 -1.23
CA LEU A 78 2.09 -2.53 0.15
C LEU A 78 1.46 -3.60 1.04
N ALA A 79 2.24 -4.17 1.95
CA ALA A 79 1.78 -5.11 2.96
C ALA A 79 1.49 -4.39 4.28
N TYR A 80 0.33 -4.65 4.88
CA TYR A 80 -0.09 -4.01 6.12
C TYR A 80 -1.00 -4.91 6.96
N ARG A 81 -1.05 -4.59 8.24
CA ARG A 81 -1.97 -5.18 9.22
C ARG A 81 -3.32 -4.49 9.15
N PHE A 82 -4.39 -5.25 9.25
CA PHE A 82 -5.73 -4.72 9.43
C PHE A 82 -6.42 -5.38 10.60
N MET A 83 -7.07 -4.57 11.43
CA MET A 83 -7.87 -5.05 12.56
C MET A 83 -9.36 -4.87 12.25
N LYS A 84 -10.12 -5.97 12.30
CA LYS A 84 -11.58 -5.97 12.13
C LYS A 84 -12.24 -6.74 13.26
N LYS A 85 -13.09 -6.07 14.06
CA LYS A 85 -13.85 -6.72 15.15
C LYS A 85 -12.97 -7.59 16.06
N GLY A 86 -11.80 -7.08 16.47
CA GLY A 86 -10.84 -7.80 17.32
C GLY A 86 -10.01 -8.88 16.62
N LYS A 87 -10.20 -9.13 15.32
CA LYS A 87 -9.36 -10.04 14.54
C LYS A 87 -8.33 -9.26 13.74
N THR A 88 -7.07 -9.66 13.89
CA THR A 88 -5.95 -9.14 13.12
C THR A 88 -5.76 -10.00 11.87
N GLU A 89 -5.61 -9.35 10.72
CA GLU A 89 -5.32 -10.03 9.45
C GLU A 89 -4.31 -9.24 8.61
N ASN A 90 -3.44 -9.96 7.91
CA ASN A 90 -2.50 -9.36 6.97
C ASN A 90 -3.20 -9.12 5.64
N ARG A 91 -3.03 -7.91 5.10
CA ARG A 91 -3.59 -7.49 3.82
C ARG A 91 -2.50 -6.92 2.93
N LYS A 92 -2.75 -6.95 1.63
CA LYS A 92 -1.89 -6.29 0.67
C LYS A 92 -2.66 -5.48 -0.36
N VAL A 93 -2.04 -4.41 -0.82
CA VAL A 93 -2.53 -3.57 -1.91
C VAL A 93 -1.49 -3.55 -3.01
N PHE A 94 -1.94 -3.75 -4.25
CA PHE A 94 -1.15 -3.54 -5.44
C PHE A 94 -1.51 -2.20 -6.05
N PHE A 95 -0.54 -1.29 -6.15
CA PHE A 95 -0.73 0.06 -6.65
C PHE A 95 0.41 0.46 -7.58
N LYS A 96 0.23 1.52 -8.37
CA LYS A 96 1.29 2.09 -9.19
C LYS A 96 1.70 3.41 -8.59
N ALA A 97 2.99 3.69 -8.64
CA ALA A 97 3.55 4.86 -7.99
C ALA A 97 4.58 5.53 -8.89
N SER A 98 4.55 6.86 -8.93
CA SER A 98 5.69 7.63 -9.41
C SER A 98 6.81 7.60 -8.37
N GLU A 99 8.02 7.96 -8.80
CA GLU A 99 9.14 8.14 -7.88
C GLU A 99 8.86 9.18 -6.78
N GLU A 100 8.11 10.25 -7.11
CA GLU A 100 7.70 11.27 -6.15
C GLU A 100 6.79 10.70 -5.06
N LEU A 101 5.81 9.85 -5.44
CA LEU A 101 4.92 9.20 -4.49
C LEU A 101 5.71 8.24 -3.58
N LEU A 102 6.63 7.46 -4.15
CA LEU A 102 7.49 6.56 -3.38
C LEU A 102 8.43 7.33 -2.44
N ASN A 103 8.97 8.48 -2.86
CA ASN A 103 9.81 9.34 -2.03
C ASN A 103 9.00 9.93 -0.87
N GLY A 104 7.78 10.41 -1.14
CA GLY A 104 6.86 10.88 -0.11
C GLY A 104 6.47 9.77 0.87
N LEU A 105 6.21 8.55 0.38
CA LEU A 105 5.98 7.38 1.23
C LEU A 105 7.20 7.09 2.10
N ASN A 106 8.42 7.14 1.56
CA ASN A 106 9.64 6.89 2.31
C ASN A 106 9.87 7.92 3.43
N GLN A 107 9.47 9.18 3.23
CA GLN A 107 9.50 10.20 4.28
C GLN A 107 8.55 9.88 5.44
N ARG A 108 7.42 9.20 5.17
CA ARG A 108 6.43 8.80 6.18
C ARG A 108 6.72 7.43 6.81
N LEU A 109 7.39 6.56 6.05
CA LEU A 109 7.67 5.16 6.34
C LEU A 109 9.16 4.89 6.11
N PRO A 110 10.07 5.48 6.92
CA PRO A 110 11.50 5.31 6.72
C PRO A 110 11.86 3.82 6.85
N ASN A 111 12.75 3.35 5.96
CA ASN A 111 13.22 1.96 5.90
C ASN A 111 12.13 0.91 5.64
N LYS A 112 10.97 1.33 5.11
CA LYS A 112 9.88 0.42 4.74
C LYS A 112 9.47 0.53 3.27
N VAL A 113 10.13 1.39 2.48
CA VAL A 113 9.78 1.65 1.09
C VAL A 113 10.93 1.23 0.17
N ARG A 114 10.60 0.49 -0.90
CA ARG A 114 11.57 -0.18 -1.79
C ARG A 114 12.43 -1.23 -1.08
N ILE A 115 11.91 -1.85 -0.03
CA ILE A 115 12.56 -2.99 0.63
C ILE A 115 12.32 -4.28 -0.16
N SER A 116 13.01 -5.35 0.21
CA SER A 116 12.74 -6.68 -0.36
C SER A 116 11.43 -7.26 0.19
N GLU A 117 10.85 -8.22 -0.54
CA GLU A 117 9.68 -8.95 -0.04
C GLU A 117 10.05 -9.73 1.24
N GLU A 118 11.25 -10.29 1.29
CA GLU A 118 11.77 -11.06 2.42
C GLU A 118 11.85 -10.21 3.69
N GLU A 119 12.26 -8.93 3.54
CA GLU A 119 12.29 -7.98 4.65
C GLU A 119 10.88 -7.61 5.11
N ALA A 120 9.94 -7.38 4.17
CA ALA A 120 8.54 -7.14 4.51
C ALA A 120 7.91 -8.34 5.24
N VAL A 121 8.20 -9.57 4.79
CA VAL A 121 7.78 -10.82 5.42
C VAL A 121 8.37 -10.97 6.82
N ARG A 122 9.66 -10.68 6.98
CA ARG A 122 10.32 -10.67 8.29
C ARG A 122 9.62 -9.70 9.25
N ASN A 123 9.28 -8.49 8.79
CA ASN A 123 8.56 -7.50 9.58
C ASN A 123 7.19 -8.02 10.04
N ILE A 124 6.47 -8.76 9.18
CA ILE A 124 5.20 -9.39 9.56
C ILE A 124 5.41 -10.41 10.68
N ILE A 125 6.35 -11.34 10.49
CA ILE A 125 6.62 -12.43 11.44
C ILE A 125 7.06 -11.88 12.81
N LEU A 126 7.90 -10.84 12.82
CA LEU A 126 8.34 -10.21 14.07
C LEU A 126 7.16 -9.57 14.82
N ASN A 127 6.29 -8.86 14.11
CA ASN A 127 5.14 -8.21 14.71
C ASN A 127 4.04 -9.19 15.17
N GLU A 128 4.06 -10.46 14.74
CA GLU A 128 3.14 -11.51 15.22
C GLU A 128 3.61 -12.17 16.52
N LYS A 129 4.86 -11.96 16.91
CA LYS A 129 5.45 -12.51 18.15
C LYS A 129 5.30 -11.58 19.36
N ASP A 130 4.96 -10.31 19.13
CA ASP A 130 4.62 -9.31 20.14
C ASP A 130 3.12 -9.33 20.46
#